data_AF-W7WHU5-F1
#
_entry.id   AF-W7WHU5-F1
#
_cell.length_a   1.000
_cell.length_b   1.000
_cell.length_c   1.000
_cell.angle_alpha   90.00
_cell.angle_beta   90.00
_cell.angle_gamma   90.00
#
_symmetry.space_group_name_H-M   'P 1'
#
loop_
_entity.id
_entity.type
_entity.pdbx_description
1 polymer ?
#
loop_
_entity_poly.entity_id
_entity_poly.type
_entity_poly.pdbx_seq_one_letter_code
_entity_poly.pdbx_strand_id
1 'polypeptide(L)' 'MNMPTYVPASTPTHTAVRGVLRQLAAAGALGMAVLYGVAFADSPLAHNAAHDVRHITVKPCH' A
#
# COMPACT_ATOMS: atom_id res chain seq x y z
N MET A 1 27.81 -33.63 33.60
CA MET A 1 26.82 -33.68 32.49
C MET A 1 25.77 -32.60 32.71
N ASN A 2 25.72 -31.54 31.90
CA ASN A 2 24.57 -30.62 31.85
C ASN A 2 23.64 -31.08 30.73
N MET A 3 22.41 -31.47 31.07
CA MET A 3 21.36 -31.74 30.07
C MET A 3 20.76 -30.41 29.59
N PRO A 4 20.65 -30.19 28.26
CA PRO A 4 19.88 -29.08 27.74
C PRO A 4 18.39 -29.35 28.00
N THR A 5 17.75 -28.46 28.74
CA THR A 5 16.31 -28.44 28.95
C THR A 5 15.64 -28.09 27.63
N TYR A 6 14.84 -29.01 27.08
CA TYR A 6 14.00 -28.75 25.92
C TYR A 6 12.82 -27.87 26.35
N VAL A 7 12.78 -26.63 25.87
CA VAL A 7 11.64 -25.74 26.08
C VAL A 7 10.62 -26.04 24.97
N PRO A 8 9.42 -26.53 25.29
CA PRO A 8 8.41 -26.80 24.27
C PRO A 8 8.00 -25.48 23.59
N ALA A 9 7.91 -25.51 22.25
CA ALA A 9 7.45 -24.37 21.47
C ALA A 9 6.02 -24.00 21.88
N SER A 10 5.81 -22.73 22.25
CA SER A 10 4.49 -22.22 22.63
C SER A 10 3.59 -22.12 21.40
N THR A 11 2.42 -22.76 21.45
CA THR A 11 1.39 -22.63 20.41
C THR A 11 0.92 -21.17 20.36
N PRO A 12 0.97 -20.50 19.20
CA PRO A 12 0.57 -19.10 19.11
C PRO A 12 -0.90 -18.94 19.50
N THR A 13 -1.17 -17.99 20.40
CA THR A 13 -2.54 -17.67 20.82
C THR A 13 -3.27 -16.94 19.69
N HIS A 14 -4.60 -17.03 19.67
CA HIS A 14 -5.44 -16.34 18.66
C HIS A 14 -5.17 -14.82 18.59
N THR A 15 -4.82 -14.20 19.71
CA THR A 15 -4.46 -12.78 19.78
C THR A 15 -3.14 -12.49 19.06
N ALA A 16 -2.14 -13.35 19.20
CA ALA A 16 -0.86 -13.22 18.50
C ALA A 16 -1.04 -13.32 16.98
N VAL A 17 -1.81 -14.30 16.51
CA VAL A 17 -2.11 -14.48 15.07
C VAL A 17 -2.85 -13.25 14.50
N ARG A 18 -3.85 -12.73 15.22
CA ARG A 18 -4.57 -11.52 14.82
C ARG A 18 -3.66 -10.29 14.75
N GLY A 19 -2.68 -10.17 15.66
CA GLY A 19 -1.69 -9.10 15.64
C GLY A 19 -0.83 -9.14 14.38
N VAL A 20 -0.28 -10.32 14.07
CA VAL A 20 0.53 -10.54 12.85
C VAL A 20 -0.29 -10.23 11.59
N LEU A 21 -1.53 -10.72 11.50
CA LEU A 21 -2.37 -10.48 10.33
C LEU A 21 -2.64 -8.98 10.11
N ARG A 22 -2.85 -8.21 11.20
CA ARG A 22 -3.02 -6.75 11.11
C ARG A 22 -1.75 -6.05 10.64
N GLN A 23 -0.58 -6.48 11.11
CA GLN A 23 0.70 -5.93 10.67
C GLN A 23 0.95 -6.19 9.18
N LEU A 24 0.70 -7.43 8.73
CA LEU A 24 0.82 -7.80 7.32
C LEU A 24 -0.18 -7.03 6.45
N ALA A 25 -1.43 -6.88 6.88
CA ALA A 25 -2.44 -6.11 6.17
C ALA A 25 -2.03 -4.62 6.06
N ALA A 26 -1.54 -4.02 7.15
CA ALA A 26 -1.07 -2.64 7.15
C ALA A 26 0.14 -2.45 6.23
N ALA A 27 1.11 -3.36 6.27
CA ALA A 27 2.28 -3.33 5.40
C ALA A 27 1.89 -3.50 3.92
N GLY A 28 0.97 -4.42 3.62
CA GLY A 28 0.45 -4.64 2.28
C GLY A 28 -0.33 -3.43 1.75
N ALA A 29 -1.15 -2.80 2.58
CA ALA A 29 -1.88 -1.58 2.23
C ALA A 29 -0.92 -0.41 1.94
N LEU A 30 0.12 -0.23 2.78
CA LEU A 30 1.15 0.76 2.55
C LEU A 30 1.91 0.51 1.24
N GLY A 31 2.31 -0.74 0.98
CA GLY A 31 2.96 -1.13 -0.27
C GLY A 31 2.11 -0.84 -1.50
N MET A 32 0.82 -1.19 -1.46
CA MET A 32 -0.13 -0.88 -2.53
C MET A 32 -0.29 0.61 -2.75
N ALA A 33 -0.37 1.42 -1.68
CA ALA A 33 -0.46 2.87 -1.80
C ALA A 33 0.78 3.48 -2.48
N VAL A 34 1.98 2.99 -2.13
CA VAL A 34 3.23 3.44 -2.76
C VAL A 34 3.28 3.04 -4.23
N LEU A 35 2.99 1.78 -4.55
CA LEU A 35 3.01 1.29 -5.94
C LEU A 35 1.99 2.04 -6.81
N TYR A 36 0.78 2.26 -6.29
CA TYR A 36 -0.24 3.06 -6.96
C TYR A 36 0.22 4.50 -7.16
N GLY A 37 0.73 5.15 -6.10
CA GLY A 37 1.24 6.51 -6.18
C GLY A 37 2.32 6.66 -7.25
N VAL A 38 3.28 5.74 -7.32
CA VAL A 38 4.34 5.74 -8.34
C VAL A 38 3.79 5.48 -9.74
N ALA A 39 2.92 4.48 -9.90
CA ALA A 39 2.36 4.11 -11.20
C ALA A 39 1.58 5.26 -11.87
N PHE A 40 1.00 6.15 -11.07
CA PHE A 40 0.19 7.28 -11.55
C PHE A 40 0.81 8.65 -11.25
N ALA A 41 2.06 8.71 -10.78
CA ALA A 41 2.75 9.96 -10.44
C ALA A 41 2.89 10.88 -11.67
N ASP A 42 3.13 10.29 -12.84
CA ASP A 42 3.14 10.98 -14.12
C ASP A 42 2.03 10.39 -14.99
N SER A 43 0.81 10.92 -14.82
CA SER A 43 -0.39 10.43 -15.52
C SER A 43 -0.69 11.31 -16.73
N PRO A 44 -0.23 10.94 -17.94
CA PRO A 44 -0.50 11.74 -19.15
C PRO A 44 -2.00 11.89 -19.42
N LEU A 45 -2.83 10.93 -18.99
CA LEU A 45 -4.30 11.06 -19.05
C LEU A 45 -4.83 12.22 -18.19
N ALA A 46 -4.37 12.34 -16.94
CA ALA A 46 -4.81 13.43 -16.06
C ALA A 46 -4.22 14.77 -16.52
N HIS A 47 -2.98 14.76 -16.99
CA HIS A 47 -2.32 15.92 -17.56
C HIS A 47 -3.07 16.43 -18.81
N ASN A 48 -3.36 15.55 -19.76
CA ASN A 48 -4.07 15.90 -21.00
C ASN A 48 -5.50 16.36 -20.72
N ALA A 49 -6.24 15.71 -19.80
CA ALA A 49 -7.56 16.17 -19.40
C ALA A 49 -7.53 17.59 -18.79
N ALA A 50 -6.52 17.90 -17.97
CA ALA A 50 -6.35 19.24 -17.43
C ALA A 50 -6.00 20.27 -18.53
N HIS A 51 -5.21 19.87 -19.53
CA HIS A 51 -4.94 20.69 -20.71
C HIS A 51 -6.21 20.95 -21.53
N ASP A 52 -7.02 19.93 -21.79
CA ASP A 52 -8.28 20.03 -22.55
C ASP A 52 -9.29 20.96 -21.85
N VAL A 53 -9.41 20.87 -20.52
CA VAL A 53 -10.26 21.77 -19.73
C VAL A 53 -9.79 23.22 -19.81
N ARG A 54 -8.48 23.47 -19.83
CA ARG A 54 -7.94 24.83 -20.01
C ARG A 54 -8.23 25.38 -21.40
N HIS A 55 -8.19 24.53 -22.44
CA HIS A 55 -8.56 24.91 -23.79
C HIS A 55 -10.03 25.29 -23.92
N ILE A 56 -10.95 24.62 -23.21
CA ILE A 56 -12.38 24.97 -23.28
C ILE A 56 -12.77 26.14 -22.35
N THR A 57 -12.00 26.38 -21.27
CA THR A 57 -12.37 27.37 -20.23
C THR A 57 -11.74 28.75 -20.41
N VAL A 58 -10.49 28.84 -20.93
CA VAL A 58 -9.74 30.11 -20.99
C VAL A 58 -9.87 30.80 -22.35
N LYS A 59 -9.96 30.03 -23.45
CA LYS A 59 -10.19 30.58 -24.79
C LYS A 59 -10.72 29.49 -25.72
N PRO A 60 -12.06 29.37 -25.90
CA PRO A 60 -12.63 28.50 -26.92
C PRO A 60 -12.02 28.85 -28.27
N CYS A 61 -11.42 27.87 -28.94
CA CYS A 61 -10.83 28.07 -30.27
C CYS A 61 -11.90 28.13 -31.37
N HIS A 62 -13.19 28.06 -31.02
CA HIS A 62 -14.37 28.34 -31.84
C HIS A 62 -15.47 28.94 -30.97
#